data_AF-A0A966YG67-F1
#
_entry.id   AF-A0A966YG67-F1
#
_cell.length_a   1.000
_cell.length_b   1.000
_cell.length_c   1.000
_cell.angle_alpha   90.00
_cell.angle_beta   90.00
_cell.angle_gamma   90.00
#
_symmetry.space_group_name_H-M   'P 1'
#
loop_
_entity.id
_entity.type
_entity.pdbx_description
1 polymer ?
#
loop_
_entity_poly.entity_id
_entity_poly.type
_entity_poly.pdbx_seq_one_letter_code
_entity_poly.pdbx_strand_id
1 'polypeptide(L)' 'MRIVKWVFGGLAAVVVVLGLAWVMVPKDRIINFALDRVEAQTGRYISVGGDAELKIFPNLVVVADQVSVANADWSDR' A
#
# COMPACT_ATOMS: atom_id res chain seq x y z
N MET A 1 8.00 22.98 -33.87
CA MET A 1 7.14 21.80 -33.59
C MET A 1 7.88 20.49 -33.30
N ARG A 2 9.06 20.20 -33.86
CA ARG A 2 9.76 18.92 -33.62
C ARG A 2 10.14 18.70 -32.14
N ILE A 3 10.77 19.69 -31.51
CA ILE A 3 11.21 19.62 -30.10
C ILE A 3 10.04 19.40 -29.13
N VAL A 4 8.91 20.08 -29.33
CA VAL A 4 7.70 19.90 -28.51
C VAL A 4 7.19 18.46 -28.56
N LYS A 5 7.20 17.83 -29.74
CA LYS A 5 6.78 16.42 -29.90
C LYS A 5 7.72 15.46 -29.16
N TRP A 6 9.02 15.73 -29.14
CA TRP A 6 9.99 14.91 -28.40
C TRP A 6 9.84 15.05 -26.89
N VAL A 7 9.60 16.27 -26.39
CA VAL A 7 9.35 16.51 -24.96
C VAL A 7 8.07 15.82 -24.51
N PHE A 8 6.97 15.98 -25.25
CA PHE A 8 5.72 15.29 -24.94
C PHE A 8 5.84 13.77 -25.04
N GLY A 9 6.53 13.26 -26.06
CA GLY A 9 6.78 11.82 -26.20
C GLY A 9 7.62 11.26 -25.05
N GLY A 10 8.66 11.98 -24.63
CA GLY A 10 9.48 11.61 -23.48
C GLY A 10 8.69 11.61 -22.17
N LEU A 11 7.87 12.64 -21.94
CA LEU A 11 7.01 12.70 -20.76
C LEU A 11 5.99 11.55 -20.73
N ALA A 12 5.36 11.25 -21.87
CA ALA A 12 4.43 10.13 -21.99
C ALA A 12 5.10 8.79 -21.67
N ALA A 13 6.34 8.58 -22.17
CA ALA A 13 7.09 7.37 -21.88
C ALA A 13 7.39 7.22 -20.38
N VAL A 14 7.77 8.30 -19.69
CA VAL A 14 8.00 8.31 -18.24
C VAL A 14 6.72 7.92 -17.49
N VAL A 15 5.58 8.50 -17.84
CA VAL A 15 4.29 8.18 -17.21
C VAL A 15 3.93 6.71 -17.40
N VAL A 16 4.14 6.16 -18.59
CA VAL A 16 3.89 4.73 -18.87
C VAL A 16 4.79 3.83 -18.03
N VAL A 17 6.09 4.15 -17.94
CA VAL A 17 7.03 3.37 -17.12
C VAL A 17 6.63 3.40 -15.64
N LEU A 18 6.23 4.56 -15.12
CA LEU A 18 5.75 4.69 -13.75
C LEU A 18 4.46 3.89 -13.51
N GLY A 19 3.51 3.92 -14.46
CA GLY A 19 2.28 3.12 -14.39
C GLY A 19 2.53 1.62 -14.41
N LEU A 20 3.48 1.16 -15.24
CA LEU A 20 3.86 -0.27 -15.28
C LEU A 20 4.56 -0.71 -13.99
N ALA A 21 5.50 0.11 -13.49
CA ALA A 21 6.16 -0.14 -12.22
C ALA A 21 5.16 -0.23 -11.07
N TRP A 22 4.13 0.62 -11.08
CA TRP A 22 3.06 0.62 -10.09
C TRP A 22 2.27 -0.69 -10.07
N VAL A 23 1.87 -1.21 -11.23
CA VAL A 23 1.14 -2.49 -11.33
C VAL A 23 2.02 -3.67 -10.86
N MET A 24 3.35 -3.56 -11.00
CA MET A 24 4.28 -4.57 -10.52
C MET A 24 4.51 -4.56 -9.00
N VAL A 25 4.07 -3.53 -8.26
CA VAL A 25 4.25 -3.49 -6.80
C VAL A 25 3.31 -4.50 -6.15
N PRO A 26 3.83 -5.55 -5.48
CA PRO A 26 2.97 -6.54 -4.82
C PRO A 26 2.30 -5.87 -3.61
N LYS A 27 0.97 -5.85 -3.60
CA LYS A 27 0.17 -5.25 -2.51
C LYS A 27 0.54 -5.83 -1.15
N ASP A 28 0.82 -7.13 -1.11
CA ASP A 28 1.22 -7.86 0.09
C ASP A 28 2.46 -7.26 0.77
N ARG A 29 3.41 -6.75 -0.02
CA ARG A 29 4.62 -6.11 0.53
C ARG A 29 4.32 -4.77 1.20
N ILE A 30 3.34 -4.03 0.71
CA ILE A 30 2.91 -2.76 1.31
C ILE A 30 2.18 -3.05 2.63
N ILE A 31 1.33 -4.07 2.65
CA ILE A 31 0.57 -4.48 3.83
C ILE A 31 1.52 -4.97 4.92
N ASN A 32 2.44 -5.90 4.59
CA ASN A 32 3.41 -6.41 5.55
C ASN A 32 4.28 -5.28 6.13
N PHE A 33 4.72 -4.33 5.30
CA PHE A 33 5.50 -3.18 5.77
C PHE A 33 4.68 -2.27 6.72
N ALA A 34 3.39 -2.08 6.45
CA ALA A 34 2.51 -1.33 7.34
C ALA A 34 2.30 -2.07 8.67
N LEU A 35 2.11 -3.39 8.62
CA LEU A 35 1.96 -4.24 9.81
C LEU A 35 3.22 -4.23 10.68
N ASP A 36 4.40 -4.37 10.08
CA ASP A 36 5.69 -4.28 10.78
C ASP A 36 5.85 -2.94 11.53
N ARG A 37 5.35 -1.84 10.94
CA ARG A 37 5.39 -0.52 11.57
C ARG A 37 4.45 -0.41 12.76
N VAL A 38 3.25 -0.98 12.66
CA VAL A 38 2.31 -0.99 13.79
C VAL A 38 2.82 -1.89 14.90
N GLU A 39 3.37 -3.06 14.57
CA GLU A 39 4.02 -3.95 15.55
C GLU A 39 5.20 -3.26 16.24
N ALA A 40 6.08 -2.59 15.50
CA ALA A 40 7.21 -1.86 16.06
C ALA A 40 6.81 -0.70 16.99
N GLN A 41 5.66 -0.07 16.77
CA GLN A 41 5.17 1.03 17.60
C GLN A 41 4.32 0.58 18.78
N THR A 42 3.62 -0.54 18.67
CA THR A 42 2.68 -1.02 19.70
C THR A 42 3.21 -2.20 20.50
N GLY A 43 4.26 -2.88 20.00
CA GLY A 43 4.80 -4.12 20.58
C GLY A 43 3.89 -5.34 20.39
N ARG A 44 2.90 -5.26 19.48
CA ARG A 44 1.84 -6.26 19.34
C ARG A 44 1.79 -6.83 17.93
N TYR A 45 1.75 -8.15 17.85
CA TYR A 45 1.61 -8.87 16.58
C TYR A 45 0.20 -8.68 16.02
N ILE A 46 0.12 -8.15 14.80
CA ILE A 46 -1.12 -7.90 14.05
C ILE A 46 -1.04 -8.68 12.75
N SER A 47 -2.02 -9.55 12.51
CA SER A 47 -2.15 -10.30 11.27
C SER A 47 -3.46 -9.96 10.58
N VAL A 48 -3.41 -9.85 9.25
CA VAL A 48 -4.58 -9.61 8.40
C VAL A 48 -4.76 -10.86 7.55
N GLY A 49 -5.79 -11.65 7.86
CA GLY A 49 -6.04 -12.94 7.20
C GLY A 49 -6.82 -12.85 5.89
N GLY A 50 -7.54 -11.76 5.65
CA GLY A 50 -8.36 -11.54 4.46
C GLY A 50 -7.73 -10.62 3.42
N ASP A 51 -8.43 -10.40 2.30
CA ASP A 51 -8.06 -9.44 1.26
C ASP A 51 -8.00 -8.03 1.87
N ALA A 52 -6.81 -7.47 2.03
CA ALA A 52 -6.65 -6.09 2.49
C ALA A 52 -6.76 -5.13 1.30
N GLU A 53 -7.79 -4.28 1.31
CA GLU A 53 -8.00 -3.27 0.29
C GLU A 53 -7.21 -2.00 0.66
N LEU A 54 -6.20 -1.67 -0.14
CA LEU A 54 -5.44 -0.43 0.00
C LEU A 54 -6.10 0.69 -0.82
N LYS A 55 -6.68 1.67 -0.15
CA LYS A 55 -7.21 2.90 -0.75
C LYS A 55 -6.20 4.02 -0.57
N ILE A 56 -5.79 4.66 -1.65
CA ILE A 56 -4.69 5.64 -1.63
C ILE A 56 -5.21 7.07 -1.80
N PHE A 57 -6.48 7.22 -2.20
CA PHE A 57 -7.15 8.49 -2.40
C PHE A 57 -8.56 8.44 -1.79
N PRO A 58 -9.04 9.51 -1.11
CA PRO A 58 -8.38 10.80 -0.85
C PRO A 58 -7.33 10.75 0.28
N ASN A 59 -7.37 9.71 1.12
CA ASN A 59 -6.39 9.44 2.15
C ASN A 59 -5.89 8.00 2.00
N LEU A 60 -4.67 7.74 2.47
CA LEU A 60 -4.12 6.39 2.55
C LEU A 60 -4.83 5.62 3.66
N VAL A 61 -5.74 4.72 3.27
CA VAL A 61 -6.55 3.89 4.15
C VAL A 61 -6.30 2.44 3.79
N VAL A 62 -5.92 1.63 4.78
CA VAL A 62 -5.86 0.17 4.66
C VAL A 62 -7.15 -0.38 5.25
N VAL A 63 -7.99 -0.99 4.43
CA VAL A 63 -9.18 -1.72 4.87
C VAL A 63 -8.79 -3.18 4.94
N ALA A 64 -8.56 -3.68 6.15
CA ALA A 64 -8.22 -5.06 6.39
C ALA A 64 -9.50 -5.83 6.80
N ASP A 65 -9.86 -6.87 6.04
CA ASP A 65 -10.87 -7.82 6.48
C ASP A 65 -10.21 -8.92 7.32
N GLN A 66 -10.90 -9.42 8.35
CA GLN A 66 -10.39 -10.45 9.26
C GLN A 66 -9.06 -10.08 9.96
N VAL A 67 -9.06 -8.95 10.68
CA VAL A 67 -7.93 -8.53 11.53
C VAL A 67 -7.91 -9.39 12.80
N SER A 68 -6.81 -10.10 13.02
CA SER A 68 -6.55 -10.82 14.28
C SER A 68 -5.43 -10.10 15.02
N VAL A 69 -5.71 -9.71 16.26
CA VAL A 69 -4.77 -9.00 17.12
C VAL A 69 -4.52 -9.85 18.36
N ALA A 70 -3.26 -10.26 18.57
CA ALA A 70 -2.90 -10.96 19.81
C ALA A 70 -2.93 -10.00 21.02
N ASN A 71 -3.34 -10.52 22.19
CA ASN A 71 -3.32 -9.81 23.48
C ASN A 71 -3.94 -8.42 23.44
N ALA A 72 -5.21 -8.33 23.05
CA ALA A 72 -5.94 -7.07 23.12
C ALA A 72 -6.42 -6.77 24.53
N ASP A 73 -5.90 -5.72 25.15
CA ASP A 73 -6.43 -5.19 26.42
C ASP A 73 -7.95 -4.91 26.37
N TRP A 74 -8.50 -4.73 25.16
CA TRP A 74 -9.93 -4.54 24.93
C TRP A 74 -10.71 -5.85 24.67
N SER A 75 -10.04 -6.99 24.44
CA SER A 75 -10.70 -8.30 24.26
C SER A 75 -11.05 -8.98 25.58
N ASP A 76 -10.49 -8.53 26.71
CA ASP A 76 -10.74 -9.11 28.03
C ASP A 76 -12.04 -8.60 28.69
N ARG A 77 -13.08 -8.29 27.90
CA ARG A 77 -14.39 -7.89 28.40
C ARG A 77 -15.51 -8.83 27.97
#